data_AF-A0A7X9GH87-F1
#
_entry.id   AF-A0A7X9GH87-F1
#
_cell.length_a   1.000
_cell.length_b   1.000
_cell.length_c   1.000
_cell.angle_alpha   90.00
_cell.angle_beta   90.00
_cell.angle_gamma   90.00
#
_symmetry.space_group_name_H-M   'P 1'
#
loop_
_entity.id
_entity.type
_entity.pdbx_description
1 polymer ?
#
loop_
_entity_poly.entity_id
_entity_poly.type
_entity_poly.pdbx_seq_one_letter_code
_entity_poly.pdbx_strand_id
1 'polypeptide(L)'
;MSAEMVKAFYRDILTQVLSLESRKKRTSERLLLTKSQRQRLKIIREFLTLDLDKHSLLEQAAVVAVRNNSDEVLNHLSKLYALENNDEIVEGIREEVRRTQKLLLPVVNEIKYPKTSGFLERRLIQEVNKYVTVQAREYVKTNL
;
A
#
# COMPACT_ATOMS: atom_id res chain seq x y z
N MET A 1 -4.08 -26.95 2.81
CA MET A 1 -5.00 -26.46 3.87
C MET A 1 -6.40 -26.88 3.48
N SER A 2 -7.33 -27.10 4.44
CA SER A 2 -8.74 -27.28 4.06
C SER A 2 -9.29 -25.96 3.49
N ALA A 3 -10.36 -26.02 2.69
CA ALA A 3 -11.00 -24.82 2.15
C ALA A 3 -11.41 -23.84 3.27
N GLU A 4 -11.95 -24.35 4.38
CA GLU A 4 -12.31 -23.53 5.55
C GLU A 4 -11.10 -22.86 6.21
N MET A 5 -9.96 -23.56 6.29
CA MET A 5 -8.73 -22.96 6.81
C MET A 5 -8.21 -21.83 5.91
N VAL A 6 -8.32 -21.97 4.58
CA VAL A 6 -7.93 -20.91 3.63
C VAL A 6 -8.82 -19.68 3.81
N LYS A 7 -10.13 -19.88 3.96
CA LYS A 7 -11.09 -18.78 4.21
C LYS A 7 -10.84 -18.10 5.55
N ALA A 8 -10.58 -18.86 6.61
CA ALA A 8 -10.24 -18.32 7.93
C ALA A 8 -8.97 -17.46 7.86
N PHE A 9 -7.90 -17.99 7.27
CA PHE A 9 -6.66 -17.25 7.04
C PHE A 9 -6.92 -15.96 6.24
N TYR A 10 -7.73 -16.03 5.19
CA TYR A 10 -8.05 -14.84 4.39
C TYR A 10 -8.82 -13.78 5.18
N ARG A 11 -9.76 -14.18 6.04
CA ARG A 11 -10.48 -13.26 6.94
C ARG A 11 -9.56 -12.58 7.95
N ASP A 12 -8.57 -13.31 8.47
CA ASP A 12 -7.56 -12.74 9.37
C ASP A 12 -6.70 -11.71 8.65
N ILE A 13 -6.32 -11.97 7.40
CA ILE A 13 -5.62 -11.00 6.53
C ILE A 13 -6.50 -9.76 6.29
N LEU A 14 -7.77 -9.93 5.94
CA LEU A 14 -8.69 -8.80 5.73
C LEU A 14 -8.86 -7.95 6.98
N THR A 15 -8.91 -8.56 8.16
CA THR A 15 -8.99 -7.85 9.45
C THR A 15 -7.74 -6.99 9.68
N GLN A 16 -6.55 -7.51 9.37
CA GLN A 16 -5.31 -6.74 9.42
C GLN A 16 -5.29 -5.60 8.40
N VAL A 17 -5.77 -5.84 7.18
CA VAL A 17 -5.88 -4.81 6.13
C VAL A 17 -6.82 -3.69 6.58
N LEU A 18 -7.98 -3.99 7.18
CA LEU A 18 -8.89 -2.97 7.70
C LEU A 18 -8.24 -2.09 8.78
N SER A 19 -7.42 -2.69 9.64
CA SER A 19 -6.63 -1.96 10.64
C SER A 19 -5.59 -1.03 9.98
N LEU A 20 -4.91 -1.49 8.92
CA LEU A 20 -3.99 -0.67 8.14
C LEU A 20 -4.69 0.49 7.43
N GLU A 21 -5.83 0.23 6.79
CA GLU A 21 -6.62 1.25 6.08
C GLU A 21 -7.13 2.34 7.05
N SER A 22 -7.57 1.94 8.25
CA SER A 22 -7.97 2.87 9.32
C SER A 22 -6.80 3.76 9.78
N ARG A 23 -5.61 3.18 9.95
CA ARG A 23 -4.39 3.93 10.29
C ARG A 23 -4.01 4.86 9.14
N LYS A 24 -4.12 4.39 7.90
CA LYS A 24 -3.80 5.16 6.69
C LYS A 24 -4.70 6.38 6.56
N LYS A 25 -5.99 6.27 6.88
CA LYS A 25 -6.93 7.40 6.94
C LYS A 25 -6.49 8.48 7.93
N ARG A 26 -6.14 8.10 9.17
CA ARG A 26 -5.59 9.04 10.17
C ARG A 26 -4.29 9.68 9.68
N THR A 27 -3.43 8.91 9.02
CA THR A 27 -2.19 9.41 8.41
C THR A 27 -2.47 10.41 7.27
N SER A 28 -3.50 10.17 6.46
CA SER A 28 -3.96 11.10 5.42
C SER A 28 -4.45 12.42 6.00
N GLU A 29 -5.27 12.39 7.05
CA GLU A 29 -5.73 13.61 7.75
C GLU A 29 -4.54 14.42 8.29
N ARG A 30 -3.62 13.74 9.00
CA ARG A 30 -2.39 14.36 9.51
C ARG A 30 -1.55 14.96 8.39
N LEU A 31 -1.45 14.27 7.25
CA LEU A 31 -0.69 14.75 6.09
C LEU A 31 -1.27 16.07 5.57
N LEU A 32 -2.59 16.17 5.44
CA LEU A 32 -3.25 17.36 4.89
C LEU A 32 -3.13 18.59 5.81
N LEU A 33 -3.03 18.37 7.13
CA LEU A 33 -2.88 19.44 8.13
C LEU A 33 -1.42 19.85 8.37
N THR A 34 -0.44 19.05 7.93
CA THR A 34 0.97 19.28 8.22
C THR A 34 1.61 20.31 7.29
N LYS A 35 2.06 21.44 7.87
CA LYS A 35 2.76 22.52 7.17
C LYS A 35 4.28 22.31 7.03
N SER A 36 4.92 21.64 7.99
CA SER A 36 6.38 21.43 7.99
C SER A 36 6.77 20.38 6.95
N GLN A 37 7.62 20.75 5.99
CA GLN A 37 8.07 19.82 4.94
C GLN A 37 8.82 18.61 5.51
N ARG A 38 9.67 18.82 6.52
CA ARG A 38 10.40 17.72 7.17
C ARG A 38 9.45 16.74 7.85
N GLN A 39 8.44 17.24 8.53
CA GLN A 39 7.43 16.39 9.17
C GLN A 39 6.54 15.71 8.14
N ARG A 40 6.20 16.41 7.06
CA ARG A 40 5.42 15.89 5.94
C ARG A 40 6.09 14.67 5.31
N LEU A 41 7.40 14.70 5.08
CA LEU A 41 8.15 13.54 4.55
C LEU A 41 8.02 12.31 5.46
N LYS A 42 8.06 12.48 6.79
CA LYS A 42 7.86 11.36 7.73
C LYS A 42 6.45 10.76 7.63
N ILE A 43 5.44 11.60 7.43
CA ILE A 43 4.04 11.17 7.26
C ILE A 43 3.84 10.50 5.90
N ILE A 44 4.48 11.00 4.82
CA ILE A 44 4.49 10.36 3.51
C ILE A 44 5.13 8.97 3.59
N ARG A 45 6.26 8.85 4.30
CA ARG A 45 6.89 7.55 4.56
C ARG A 45 5.91 6.60 5.26
N GLU A 46 5.26 7.06 6.34
CA GLU A 46 4.24 6.27 7.06
C GLU A 46 3.09 5.83 6.14
N PHE A 47 2.57 6.74 5.31
CA PHE A 47 1.50 6.45 4.35
C PHE A 47 1.89 5.34 3.37
N LEU A 48 3.08 5.46 2.76
CA LEU A 48 3.58 4.49 1.78
C LEU A 48 3.95 3.15 2.43
N THR A 49 4.44 3.15 3.67
CA THR A 49 4.67 1.91 4.43
C THR A 49 3.35 1.18 4.70
N LEU A 50 2.29 1.88 5.08
CA LEU A 50 0.97 1.26 5.29
C LEU A 50 0.42 0.63 4.00
N ASP A 51 0.61 1.28 2.85
CA ASP A 51 0.26 0.68 1.55
C ASP A 51 1.09 -0.57 1.26
N LEU A 52 2.40 -0.50 1.48
CA LEU A 52 3.30 -1.62 1.26
C LEU A 52 2.90 -2.83 2.13
N ASP A 53 2.65 -2.61 3.42
CA ASP A 53 2.24 -3.65 4.36
C ASP A 53 0.93 -4.31 3.91
N LYS A 54 -0.05 -3.52 3.47
CA LYS A 54 -1.30 -4.05 2.90
C LYS A 54 -1.04 -4.92 1.68
N HIS A 55 -0.26 -4.43 0.71
CA HIS A 55 0.01 -5.17 -0.52
C HIS A 55 0.75 -6.47 -0.22
N SER A 56 1.70 -6.46 0.72
CA SER A 56 2.40 -7.67 1.16
C SER A 56 1.50 -8.67 1.88
N LEU A 57 0.54 -8.23 2.70
CA LEU A 57 -0.45 -9.13 3.30
C LEU A 57 -1.37 -9.77 2.25
N LEU A 58 -1.82 -8.98 1.28
CA LEU A 58 -2.67 -9.46 0.19
C LEU A 58 -1.91 -10.36 -0.79
N GLU A 59 -0.61 -10.15 -0.99
CA GLU A 59 0.26 -11.07 -1.73
C GLU A 59 0.32 -12.44 -1.04
N GLN A 60 0.51 -12.45 0.29
CA GLN A 60 0.51 -13.70 1.07
C GLN A 60 -0.82 -14.44 0.91
N ALA A 61 -1.95 -13.72 1.01
CA ALA A 61 -3.27 -14.29 0.74
C ALA A 61 -3.39 -14.87 -0.67
N ALA A 62 -2.91 -14.16 -1.70
CA ALA A 62 -2.93 -14.63 -3.08
C ALA A 62 -2.11 -15.91 -3.25
N VAL A 63 -0.88 -15.96 -2.71
CA VAL A 63 -0.01 -17.15 -2.78
C VAL A 63 -0.65 -18.35 -2.11
N VAL A 64 -1.27 -18.16 -0.94
CA VAL A 64 -1.99 -19.24 -0.24
C VAL A 64 -3.21 -19.69 -1.05
N ALA A 65 -3.98 -18.76 -1.61
CA ALA A 65 -5.16 -19.08 -2.41
C ALA A 65 -4.80 -19.86 -3.69
N VAL A 66 -3.76 -19.45 -4.42
CA VAL A 66 -3.25 -20.16 -5.60
C VAL A 66 -2.82 -21.58 -5.24
N ARG A 67 -2.01 -21.74 -4.18
CA ARG A 67 -1.51 -23.06 -3.75
C ARG A 67 -2.61 -24.04 -3.32
N ASN A 68 -3.78 -23.53 -2.95
CA ASN A 68 -4.91 -24.35 -2.48
C ASN A 68 -6.12 -24.30 -3.44
N ASN A 69 -5.95 -23.77 -4.67
CA ASN A 69 -7.02 -23.63 -5.68
C ASN A 69 -8.29 -22.97 -5.13
N SER A 70 -8.14 -21.88 -4.37
CA SER A 70 -9.26 -21.18 -3.75
C SER A 70 -9.82 -20.07 -4.65
N ASP A 71 -10.63 -20.45 -5.63
CA ASP A 71 -11.18 -19.53 -6.63
C ASP A 71 -11.97 -18.37 -6.01
N GLU A 72 -12.69 -18.59 -4.90
CA GLU A 72 -13.43 -17.55 -4.19
C GLU A 72 -12.50 -16.40 -3.73
N VAL A 73 -11.37 -16.76 -3.11
CA VAL A 73 -10.38 -15.78 -2.63
C VAL A 73 -9.69 -15.10 -3.80
N LEU A 74 -9.31 -15.86 -4.84
CA LEU A 74 -8.67 -15.32 -6.04
C LEU A 74 -9.60 -14.33 -6.76
N ASN A 75 -10.86 -14.69 -6.95
CA ASN A 75 -11.86 -13.81 -7.56
C ASN A 75 -12.07 -12.50 -6.77
N HIS A 76 -12.06 -12.57 -5.43
CA HIS A 76 -12.17 -11.37 -4.61
C HIS A 76 -10.92 -10.48 -4.72
N LEU A 77 -9.73 -11.07 -4.71
CA LEU A 77 -8.46 -10.34 -4.87
C LEU A 77 -8.34 -9.71 -6.27
N SER A 78 -8.71 -10.42 -7.34
CA SER A 78 -8.69 -9.88 -8.70
C SER A 78 -9.60 -8.67 -8.85
N LYS A 79 -10.80 -8.69 -8.24
CA LYS A 79 -11.68 -7.53 -8.19
C LYS A 79 -11.05 -6.36 -7.43
N LEU A 80 -10.41 -6.64 -6.29
CA LEU A 80 -9.77 -5.61 -5.46
C LEU A 80 -8.62 -4.90 -6.20
N TYR A 81 -7.86 -5.64 -7.01
CA TYR A 81 -6.75 -5.11 -7.81
C TYR A 81 -7.14 -4.72 -9.24
N ALA A 82 -8.43 -4.79 -9.58
CA ALA A 82 -8.96 -4.53 -10.91
C ALA A 82 -8.22 -5.31 -12.03
N LEU A 83 -7.93 -6.58 -11.77
CA LEU A 83 -7.32 -7.50 -12.74
C LEU A 83 -8.40 -8.34 -13.44
N GLU A 84 -8.24 -8.54 -14.74
CA GLU A 84 -9.16 -9.32 -15.58
C GLU A 84 -8.95 -10.84 -15.45
N ASN A 85 -7.74 -11.27 -15.08
CA ASN A 85 -7.36 -12.68 -14.98
C ASN A 85 -6.80 -13.02 -13.59
N ASN A 86 -7.32 -14.11 -13.00
CA ASN A 86 -6.84 -14.66 -11.73
C ASN A 86 -5.43 -15.23 -11.81
N ASP A 87 -4.99 -15.71 -12.97
CA ASP A 87 -3.66 -16.31 -13.12
C ASP A 87 -2.52 -15.31 -12.88
N GLU A 88 -2.81 -14.02 -13.06
CA GLU A 88 -1.85 -12.93 -12.91
C GLU A 88 -1.92 -12.27 -11.54
N ILE A 89 -2.82 -12.70 -10.64
CA ILE A 89 -3.09 -11.99 -9.38
C ILE A 89 -1.84 -11.79 -8.52
N VAL A 90 -1.00 -12.82 -8.39
CA VAL A 90 0.21 -12.74 -7.57
C VAL A 90 1.19 -11.73 -8.17
N GLU A 91 1.40 -11.75 -9.48
CA GLU A 91 2.31 -10.80 -10.13
C GLU A 91 1.74 -9.38 -10.17
N GLY A 92 0.43 -9.21 -10.34
CA GLY A 92 -0.24 -7.91 -10.25
C GLY A 92 -0.05 -7.27 -8.87
N ILE A 93 -0.22 -8.05 -7.79
CA ILE A 93 0.03 -7.56 -6.42
C ILE A 93 1.52 -7.24 -6.22
N ARG A 94 2.42 -8.11 -6.69
CA ARG A 94 3.88 -7.87 -6.60
C ARG A 94 4.29 -6.60 -7.33
N GLU A 95 3.64 -6.27 -8.44
CA GLU A 95 3.92 -5.02 -9.14
C GLU A 95 3.50 -3.81 -8.31
N GLU A 96 2.37 -3.85 -7.62
CA GLU A 96 1.97 -2.80 -6.67
C GLU A 96 2.94 -2.69 -5.47
N VAL A 97 3.46 -3.82 -4.96
CA VAL A 97 4.54 -3.85 -3.96
C VAL A 97 5.79 -3.13 -4.51
N ARG A 98 6.27 -3.50 -5.70
CA ARG A 98 7.46 -2.90 -6.33
C ARG A 98 7.27 -1.41 -6.59
N ARG A 99 6.09 -0.99 -7.08
CA ARG A 99 5.74 0.42 -7.28
C ARG A 99 5.78 1.21 -5.98
N THR A 100 5.16 0.67 -4.93
CA THR A 100 5.16 1.31 -3.61
C THR A 100 6.57 1.46 -3.05
N GLN A 101 7.41 0.42 -3.20
CA GLN A 101 8.83 0.48 -2.80
C GLN A 101 9.62 1.55 -3.57
N LYS A 102 9.41 1.66 -4.90
CA LYS A 102 10.04 2.70 -5.73
C LYS A 102 9.67 4.12 -5.29
N LEU A 103 8.44 4.33 -4.82
CA LEU A 103 8.01 5.62 -4.26
C LEU A 103 8.58 5.87 -2.86
N LEU A 104 8.68 4.83 -2.04
CA LEU A 104 9.12 4.91 -0.64
C LEU A 104 10.61 5.19 -0.51
N LEU A 105 11.45 4.52 -1.31
CA LEU A 105 12.92 4.59 -1.23
C LEU A 105 13.48 6.02 -1.22
N PRO A 106 13.16 6.92 -2.19
CA PRO A 106 13.69 8.28 -2.18
C PRO A 106 13.25 9.09 -0.96
N VAL A 107 12.04 8.84 -0.43
CA VAL A 107 11.55 9.50 0.80
C VAL A 107 12.34 9.04 2.02
N VAL A 108 12.64 7.73 2.12
CA VAL A 108 13.46 7.18 3.19
C VAL A 108 14.88 7.76 3.15
N ASN A 109 15.46 7.82 1.95
CA ASN A 109 16.80 8.37 1.73
C ASN A 109 16.89 9.84 2.15
N GLU A 110 15.95 10.69 1.71
CA GLU A 110 15.95 12.12 2.06
C GLU A 110 15.75 12.34 3.58
N ILE A 111 14.98 11.49 4.26
CA ILE A 111 14.85 11.57 5.72
C ILE A 111 16.17 11.20 6.42
N LYS A 112 16.86 10.16 5.93
CA LYS A 112 18.09 9.63 6.54
C LYS A 112 19.30 10.50 6.26
N TYR A 113 19.39 11.03 5.03
CA TYR A 113 20.49 11.85 4.54
C TYR A 113 19.93 13.13 3.90
N PRO A 114 19.51 14.11 4.71
CA PRO A 114 18.90 15.33 4.18
C PRO A 114 19.87 16.10 3.29
N LYS A 115 19.37 16.68 2.20
CA LYS A 115 20.15 17.52 1.25
C LYS A 115 21.27 16.80 0.49
N THR A 116 21.40 15.48 0.59
CA THR A 116 22.36 14.71 -0.24
C THR A 116 21.77 14.29 -1.57
N SER A 117 20.45 14.34 -1.71
CA SER A 117 19.71 13.92 -2.91
C SER A 117 20.05 14.78 -4.13
N GLY A 118 20.28 14.14 -5.27
CA GLY A 118 20.50 14.81 -6.55
C GLY A 118 19.25 15.52 -7.09
N PHE A 119 19.39 16.26 -8.19
CA PHE A 119 18.25 16.99 -8.79
C PHE A 119 17.06 16.07 -9.13
N LEU A 120 17.34 14.92 -9.76
CA LEU A 120 16.31 13.96 -10.16
C LEU A 120 15.58 13.36 -8.95
N GLU A 121 16.31 13.01 -7.89
CA GLU A 121 15.73 12.46 -6.66
C GLU A 121 14.86 13.50 -5.94
N ARG A 122 15.31 14.76 -5.87
CA ARG A 122 14.48 15.86 -5.35
C ARG A 122 13.20 16.06 -6.15
N ARG A 123 13.27 15.99 -7.48
CA ARG A 123 12.09 16.07 -8.36
C ARG A 123 11.15 14.89 -8.12
N LEU A 124 11.69 13.67 -8.00
CA LEU A 124 10.90 12.49 -7.70
C LEU A 124 10.18 12.63 -6.34
N ILE A 125 10.85 13.10 -5.29
CA ILE A 125 10.24 13.35 -3.97
C ILE A 125 9.08 14.34 -4.06
N GLN A 126 9.20 15.38 -4.90
CA GLN A 126 8.10 16.34 -5.13
C GLN A 126 6.90 15.67 -5.80
N GLU A 127 7.13 14.82 -6.81
CA GLU A 127 6.06 14.06 -7.46
C GLU A 127 5.43 13.03 -6.51
N VAL A 128 6.22 12.34 -5.69
CA VAL A 128 5.71 11.44 -4.64
C VAL A 128 4.84 12.22 -3.66
N ASN A 129 5.28 13.39 -3.20
CA ASN A 129 4.49 14.23 -2.32
C ASN A 129 3.16 14.64 -2.98
N LYS A 130 3.19 15.06 -4.24
CA LYS A 130 1.97 15.41 -4.99
C LYS A 130 1.02 14.22 -5.09
N TYR A 131 1.52 13.06 -5.52
CA TYR A 131 0.76 11.82 -5.62
C TYR A 131 0.11 11.44 -4.29
N VAL A 132 0.90 11.34 -3.21
CA VAL A 132 0.40 10.94 -1.89
C VAL A 132 -0.58 11.98 -1.32
N THR A 133 -0.41 13.27 -1.65
CA THR A 133 -1.36 14.32 -1.25
C THR A 133 -2.70 14.17 -1.95
N VAL A 134 -2.71 13.86 -3.26
CA VAL A 134 -3.95 13.60 -4.00
C VAL A 134 -4.66 12.37 -3.44
N GLN A 135 -3.92 11.28 -3.24
CA GLN A 135 -4.45 10.06 -2.62
C GLN A 135 -5.05 10.35 -1.24
N ALA A 136 -4.33 11.07 -0.38
CA ALA A 136 -4.82 11.43 0.95
C ALA A 136 -6.13 12.24 0.92
N ARG A 137 -6.32 13.12 -0.08
CA ARG A 137 -7.58 13.86 -0.24
C ARG A 137 -8.75 12.93 -0.58
N GLU A 138 -8.55 11.97 -1.47
CA GLU A 138 -9.60 11.00 -1.79
C GLU A 138 -9.90 10.10 -0.59
N TYR A 139 -8.85 9.70 0.13
CA TYR A 139 -8.96 8.78 1.26
C TYR A 139 -9.68 9.39 2.48
N VAL A 140 -9.64 10.71 2.66
CA VAL A 140 -10.40 11.39 3.72
C VAL A 140 -11.89 11.48 3.38
N LYS A 141 -12.26 11.43 2.09
CA LYS A 141 -13.67 11.44 1.66
C LYS A 141 -14.35 10.09 1.82
N THR A 142 -13.59 9.00 1.98
CA THR A 142 -14.16 7.66 2.09
C THR A 142 -14.70 7.40 3.50
N ASN A 143 -15.91 6.84 3.57
CA ASN A 143 -16.46 6.27 4.79
C ASN A 143 -15.93 4.85 4.95
N LEU A 144 -14.65 4.75 5.32
CA LEU A 144 -14.09 3.58 6.00
C LEU A 144 -14.49 3.61 7.47
#